data_AF-B0E2D1-F1
#
_entry.id   AF-B0E2D1-F1
#
_cell.length_a   1.000
_cell.length_b   1.000
_cell.length_c   1.000
_cell.angle_alpha   90.00
_cell.angle_beta   90.00
_cell.angle_gamma   90.00
#
_symmetry.space_group_name_H-M   'P 1'
#
loop_
_entity.id
_entity.type
_entity.pdbx_description
1 polymer ?
#
loop_
_entity_poly.entity_id
_entity_poly.type
_entity_poly.pdbx_seq_one_letter_code
_entity_poly.pdbx_strand_id
1 'polypeptide(L)' 'MPSSQEGIFRVPGDIGQQLSFRTEITDYYTLDAVDDLHVLLLLMKLSLRELCDPLVPSEMYNECTHSAF' A
#
# COMPACT_ATOMS: atom_id res chain seq x y z
N MET A 1 8.00 -14.66 -18.59
CA MET A 1 7.52 -14.24 -17.26
C MET A 1 6.68 -13.00 -17.47
N PRO A 2 5.44 -12.92 -16.96
CA PRO A 2 4.69 -11.66 -16.98
C PRO A 2 5.54 -10.57 -16.30
N SER A 3 5.49 -9.33 -16.79
CA SER A 3 6.24 -8.24 -16.18
C SER A 3 5.71 -8.01 -14.76
N SER A 4 6.57 -7.70 -13.79
CA SER A 4 6.14 -7.41 -12.39
C SER A 4 5.23 -6.17 -12.27
N GLN A 5 4.97 -5.51 -13.39
CA GLN A 5 4.14 -4.33 -13.53
C GLN A 5 2.72 -4.66 -14.03
N GLU A 6 2.47 -5.89 -14.48
CA GLU A 6 1.15 -6.28 -14.92
C GLU A 6 0.18 -6.37 -13.73
N GLY A 7 -0.95 -5.66 -13.81
CA GLY A 7 -1.92 -5.65 -12.73
C GLY A 7 -1.45 -4.95 -11.45
N ILE A 8 -0.58 -3.94 -11.56
CA ILE A 8 -0.25 -3.01 -10.46
C ILE A 8 -1.51 -2.59 -9.70
N PHE A 9 -1.42 -2.59 -8.36
CA PHE A 9 -2.51 -2.42 -7.39
C PHE A 9 -3.59 -3.51 -7.35
N ARG A 10 -3.81 -4.29 -8.42
CA ARG A 10 -4.83 -5.35 -8.49
C ARG A 10 -4.32 -6.72 -8.05
N VAL A 11 -3.11 -7.08 -8.45
CA VAL A 11 -2.49 -8.36 -8.09
C VAL A 11 -2.06 -8.28 -6.61
N PRO A 12 -2.46 -9.26 -5.78
CA PRO A 12 -2.02 -9.32 -4.39
C PRO A 12 -0.53 -9.68 -4.34
N GLY A 13 0.24 -8.93 -3.55
CA GLY A 13 1.63 -9.28 -3.22
C GLY A 13 1.70 -10.33 -2.11
N ASP A 14 2.90 -10.87 -1.89
CA ASP A 14 3.16 -11.85 -0.82
C ASP A 14 3.05 -11.20 0.57
N ILE A 15 2.08 -11.68 1.35
CA ILE A 15 1.78 -11.21 2.71
C ILE A 15 2.89 -11.62 3.70
N GLY A 16 3.54 -12.77 3.49
CA GLY A 16 4.62 -13.25 4.36
C GLY A 16 5.83 -12.33 4.29
N GLN A 17 6.24 -11.97 3.07
CA GLN A 17 7.32 -11.00 2.84
C GLN A 17 6.95 -9.59 3.33
N GLN A 18 5.71 -9.18 3.14
CA GLN A 18 5.22 -7.91 3.67
C GLN A 18 5.37 -7.83 5.19
N LEU A 19 4.99 -8.89 5.93
CA LEU A 19 5.08 -8.93 7.39
C LEU A 19 6.52 -8.85 7.88
N SER A 20 7.46 -9.54 7.23
CA SER A 20 8.89 -9.47 7.58
C SER A 20 9.44 -8.06 7.35
N PHE A 21 9.16 -7.46 6.19
CA PHE A 21 9.63 -6.10 5.87
C PHE A 21 8.98 -5.04 6.77
N ARG A 22 7.73 -5.22 7.20
CA ARG A 22 7.06 -4.26 8.10
C ARG A 22 7.79 -4.15 9.45
N THR A 23 8.30 -5.25 9.99
CA THR A 23 9.10 -5.22 11.21
C THR A 23 10.44 -4.51 11.01
N GLU A 24 11.09 -4.72 9.87
CA GLU A 24 12.41 -4.15 9.57
C GLU A 24 12.36 -2.65 9.23
N ILE A 25 11.34 -2.21 8.50
CA ILE A 25 11.15 -0.82 8.04
C ILE A 25 10.92 0.15 9.21
N THR A 26 10.51 -0.34 10.39
CA THR A 26 10.18 0.52 11.54
C THR A 26 11.43 1.17 12.16
N ASP A 27 12.61 0.56 11.99
CA ASP A 27 13.82 0.98 12.70
C ASP A 27 14.84 1.75 11.84
N TYR A 28 15.12 1.40 10.58
CA TYR A 28 16.04 2.15 9.69
C TYR A 28 15.72 1.90 8.20
N TYR A 29 15.45 2.95 7.43
CA TYR A 29 14.79 2.87 6.11
C TYR A 29 15.74 2.83 4.91
N THR A 30 15.62 1.79 4.07
CA THR A 30 15.72 1.87 2.60
C THR A 30 14.84 0.78 1.99
N LEU A 31 14.01 1.13 1.00
CA LEU A 31 13.14 0.19 0.26
C LEU A 31 13.91 -0.68 -0.74
N ASP A 32 15.23 -0.50 -0.81
CA ASP A 32 16.16 -1.21 -1.70
C ASP A 32 16.18 -2.72 -1.46
N ALA A 33 15.67 -3.19 -0.31
CA ALA A 33 15.55 -4.61 0.03
C ALA A 33 14.29 -5.29 -0.56
N VAL A 34 13.36 -4.53 -1.17
CA VAL A 34 12.10 -5.06 -1.70
C VAL A 34 12.19 -5.24 -3.22
N ASP A 35 12.45 -6.45 -3.67
CA ASP A 35 12.59 -6.78 -5.10
C ASP A 35 11.24 -6.92 -5.83
N ASP A 36 10.16 -7.26 -5.11
CA ASP A 36 8.82 -7.43 -5.67
C ASP A 36 7.98 -6.15 -5.54
N LEU A 37 7.63 -5.57 -6.70
CA LEU A 37 6.76 -4.41 -6.78
C LEU A 37 5.38 -4.64 -6.13
N HIS A 38 4.81 -5.84 -6.21
CA HIS A 38 3.53 -6.14 -5.57
C HIS A 38 3.63 -6.17 -4.04
N VAL A 39 4.76 -6.62 -3.50
CA VAL A 39 5.05 -6.55 -2.05
C VAL A 39 5.23 -5.09 -1.61
N LEU A 40 5.97 -4.29 -2.39
CA LEU A 40 6.12 -2.86 -2.13
C LEU A 40 4.77 -2.11 -2.13
N LEU A 41 3.94 -2.39 -3.13
CA LEU A 41 2.59 -1.81 -3.23
C LEU A 41 1.68 -2.28 -2.11
N LEU A 42 1.85 -3.52 -1.63
CA LEU A 42 1.10 -4.05 -0.50
C LEU A 42 1.52 -3.37 0.82
N LEU A 43 2.82 -3.15 1.03
CA LEU A 43 3.34 -2.34 2.14
C LEU A 43 2.73 -0.93 2.13
N MET A 44 2.79 -0.23 1.00
CA MET A 44 2.19 1.10 0.83
C MET A 44 0.68 1.10 1.12
N LYS A 45 -0.07 0.18 0.53
CA LYS A 45 -1.53 0.08 0.73
C LYS A 45 -1.89 -0.18 2.19
N LEU A 46 -1.10 -1.00 2.88
CA LEU A 46 -1.32 -1.28 4.30
C LEU A 46 -1.02 -0.04 5.16
N SER A 47 0.09 0.66 4.90
CA SER A 47 0.43 1.89 5.63
C SER A 47 -0.67 2.94 5.53
N LEU A 48 -1.28 3.12 4.35
CA LEU A 48 -2.41 4.05 4.17
C LEU A 48 -3.68 3.61 4.94
N ARG A 49 -3.88 2.32 5.14
CA ARG A 49 -5.02 1.78 5.90
C ARG A 49 -4.81 1.87 7.41
N GLU A 50 -3.56 1.90 7.85
CA GLU A 50 -3.18 1.94 9.27
C GLU A 50 -3.01 3.36 9.80
N LEU A 51 -3.31 4.38 9.00
CA LEU A 51 -3.39 5.76 9.46
C LEU A 51 -4.43 5.89 10.58
N CYS A 52 -4.13 6.72 11.60
CA CYS A 52 -5.06 6.98 12.70
C CYS A 52 -6.39 7.56 12.21
N ASP A 53 -6.31 8.45 11.23
CA ASP A 53 -7.44 9.05 10.54
C ASP A 53 -7.45 8.58 9.07
N PRO A 54 -8.62 8.40 8.45
CA PRO A 54 -8.69 8.00 7.05
C PRO A 54 -7.98 9.02 6.15
N LEU A 55 -7.33 8.54 5.09
CA LEU A 55 -6.64 9.40 4.12
C LEU A 55 -7.57 10.49 3.54
N VAL A 56 -8.84 10.14 3.33
CA VAL A 56 -9.89 11.10 3.02
C VAL A 56 -10.63 11.41 4.34
N PRO A 57 -10.57 12.65 4.85
CA PRO A 57 -11.29 13.03 6.06
C PRO A 57 -12.78 12.80 5.95
N SER A 58 -13.43 12.45 7.06
CA SER A 58 -14.85 12.11 7.10
C SER A 58 -15.74 13.27 6.65
N GLU A 59 -15.33 14.50 6.92
CA GLU A 59 -16.03 15.74 6.55
C GLU A 59 -16.10 15.91 5.02
N MET A 60 -15.10 15.41 4.29
CA MET A 60 -15.00 15.52 2.84
C MET A 60 -15.71 14.38 2.10
N TYR A 61 -16.14 13.33 2.80
CA TYR A 61 -16.69 12.13 2.18
C TYR A 61 -17.92 12.42 1.30
N ASN A 62 -18.84 13.26 1.81
CA ASN A 62 -20.05 13.63 1.08
C ASN A 62 -19.72 14.44 -0.18
N GLU A 63 -18.77 15.38 -0.11
CA GLU A 63 -18.33 16.14 -1.29
C GLU A 63 -17.70 15.23 -2.34
N CYS A 64 -16.86 14.27 -1.93
CA CYS A 64 -16.24 13.30 -2.84
C CYS A 64 -17.30 12.44 -3.55
N THR A 65 -18.30 11.94 -2.82
CA THR A 65 -19.36 11.10 -3.41
C THR A 65 -20.31 11.87 -4.31
N HIS A 66 -20.65 13.12 -3.97
CA HIS A 66 -21.47 13.98 -4.81
C HIS A 66 -20.78 14.41 -6.11
N SER A 67 -19.44 14.59 -6.09
CA SER A 67 -18.66 14.96 -7.29
C SER A 67 -18.43 13.82 -8.29
N ALA A 68 -18.69 12.57 -7.88
CA ALA A 68 -18.44 11.38 -8.69
C ALA A 68 -19.63 10.96 -9.58
N PHE A 69 -20.75 11.67 -9.50
CA PHE A 69 -21.95 11.51 -10.31
C PHE A 69 -22.26 12.79 -11.10
#